data_AF-A0A072NT38-F1
#
_entry.id   AF-A0A072NT38-F1
#
_cell.length_a   1.000
_cell.length_b   1.000
_cell.length_c   1.000
_cell.angle_alpha   90.00
_cell.angle_beta   90.00
_cell.angle_gamma   90.00
#
_symmetry.space_group_name_H-M   'P 1'
#
loop_
_entity.id
_entity.type
_entity.pdbx_description
1 polymer ?
#
loop_
_entity_poly.entity_id
_entity_poly.type
_entity_poly.pdbx_seq_one_letter_code
_entity_poly.pdbx_strand_id
1 'polypeptide(L)'
;MPRKVLIQIRRGLEKDIGTLAVGELGYCTDTQKLYVGTSSGNVLLVAAQTVGDMLKSIYDTNNDGIVDRASQADAVAWSNVSGKPSSFTPSSHTHTKVQITDFPTSLPANGGNADTVDGKHANEFLQKGTATTWNDLKGV
;
A
#
# COMPACT_ATOMS: atom_id res chain seq x y z
N MET A 1 19.38 -59.23 32.65
CA MET A 1 17.94 -58.93 32.70
C MET A 1 17.78 -57.40 32.69
N PRO A 2 17.10 -56.79 31.71
CA PRO A 2 16.87 -55.35 31.71
C PRO A 2 16.00 -54.99 32.92
N ARG A 3 16.51 -54.17 33.84
CA ARG A 3 15.69 -53.61 34.92
C ARG A 3 14.65 -52.69 34.28
N LYS A 4 13.38 -53.05 34.39
CA LYS A 4 12.26 -52.15 34.11
C LYS A 4 12.25 -51.08 35.20
N VAL A 5 13.10 -50.06 35.06
CA VAL A 5 13.02 -48.87 35.91
C VAL A 5 11.97 -47.96 35.29
N LEU A 6 10.84 -47.80 35.97
CA LEU A 6 9.89 -46.74 35.65
C LEU A 6 10.58 -45.41 35.95
N ILE A 7 10.81 -44.60 34.93
CA ILE A 7 11.25 -43.21 35.14
C ILE A 7 10.07 -42.48 35.78
N GLN A 8 10.21 -42.11 37.06
CA GLN A 8 9.23 -41.29 37.75
C GLN A 8 9.55 -39.82 37.48
N ILE A 9 8.57 -39.05 37.01
CA ILE A 9 8.66 -37.60 36.83
C ILE A 9 7.82 -36.91 37.91
N ARG A 10 8.23 -35.72 38.34
CA ARG A 10 7.42 -34.92 39.25
C ARG A 10 6.17 -34.43 38.50
N ARG A 11 5.01 -34.46 39.14
CA ARG A 11 3.75 -34.02 38.52
C ARG A 11 2.78 -33.37 39.51
N GLY A 12 2.03 -32.37 39.07
CA GLY A 12 1.06 -31.64 39.89
C GLY A 12 0.55 -30.39 39.19
N LEU A 13 -0.13 -29.51 39.92
CA LEU A 13 -0.46 -28.17 39.42
C LEU A 13 0.84 -27.36 39.22
N GLU A 14 0.87 -26.44 38.27
CA GLU A 14 2.09 -25.67 37.95
C GLU A 14 2.67 -24.94 39.16
N LYS A 15 1.79 -24.39 40.01
CA LYS A 15 2.19 -23.74 41.27
C LYS A 15 2.77 -24.70 42.33
N ASP A 16 2.45 -25.99 42.24
CA ASP A 16 2.73 -26.98 43.28
C ASP A 16 3.90 -27.91 42.94
N ILE A 17 4.53 -27.79 41.76
CA ILE A 17 5.67 -28.66 41.37
C ILE A 17 6.97 -28.30 42.12
N GLY A 18 7.07 -27.07 42.64
CA GLY A 18 8.26 -26.54 43.31
C GLY A 18 9.51 -26.48 42.41
N THR A 19 10.68 -26.30 43.01
CA THR A 19 11.96 -26.29 42.27
C THR A 19 12.42 -27.71 41.96
N LEU A 20 12.69 -27.99 40.69
CA LEU A 20 13.22 -29.26 40.19
C LEU A 20 14.74 -29.26 40.34
N ALA A 21 15.32 -30.40 40.71
CA ALA A 21 16.78 -30.57 40.71
C ALA A 21 17.34 -30.49 39.28
N VAL A 22 18.64 -30.20 39.14
CA VAL A 22 19.29 -30.12 37.82
C VAL A 22 19.08 -31.44 37.04
N GLY A 23 18.42 -31.38 35.88
CA GLY A 23 18.10 -32.52 35.04
C GLY A 23 16.81 -33.28 35.42
N GLU A 24 16.11 -32.91 36.49
CA GLU A 24 14.83 -33.50 36.86
C GLU A 24 13.70 -32.99 35.95
N LEU A 25 12.85 -33.90 35.45
CA LEU A 25 11.68 -33.58 34.64
C LEU A 25 10.42 -33.37 35.51
N GLY A 26 9.65 -32.33 35.18
CA GLY A 26 8.39 -32.01 35.85
C GLY A 26 7.25 -31.76 34.86
N TYR A 27 6.07 -32.32 35.10
CA TYR A 27 4.88 -32.14 34.26
C TYR A 27 3.74 -31.46 35.02
N CYS A 28 3.23 -30.35 34.48
CA CYS A 28 2.11 -29.61 35.05
C CYS A 28 0.79 -30.13 34.48
N THR A 29 -0.10 -30.64 35.33
CA THR A 29 -1.34 -31.31 34.87
C THR A 29 -2.44 -30.33 34.45
N ASP A 30 -2.40 -29.11 34.96
CA ASP A 30 -3.34 -28.02 34.68
C ASP A 30 -2.97 -27.27 33.39
N THR A 31 -1.69 -26.92 33.24
CA THR A 31 -1.21 -26.15 32.07
C THR A 31 -0.58 -27.01 30.98
N GLN A 32 -0.44 -28.32 31.20
CA GLN A 32 0.15 -29.27 30.25
C GLN A 32 1.59 -28.92 29.84
N LYS A 33 2.29 -28.12 30.66
CA LYS A 33 3.68 -27.72 30.44
C LYS A 33 4.65 -28.80 30.92
N LEU A 34 5.79 -28.93 30.24
CA LEU A 34 6.92 -29.75 30.66
C LEU A 34 8.10 -28.86 31.05
N TYR A 35 8.67 -29.10 32.23
CA TYR A 35 9.82 -28.40 32.76
C TYR A 35 11.03 -29.33 32.94
N VAL A 36 12.24 -28.76 32.87
CA VAL A 36 13.47 -29.37 33.38
C VAL A 36 14.06 -28.47 34.47
N GLY A 37 14.57 -29.07 35.54
CA GLY A 37 15.36 -28.31 36.51
C GLY A 37 16.73 -27.94 35.95
N THR A 38 17.14 -26.70 36.19
CA THR A 38 18.49 -26.19 35.91
C THR A 38 19.07 -25.56 37.17
N SER A 39 20.34 -25.15 37.14
CA SER A 39 20.96 -24.42 38.26
C SER A 39 20.28 -23.07 38.52
N SER A 40 19.56 -22.53 37.54
CA SER A 40 18.80 -21.27 37.64
C SER A 40 17.31 -21.48 37.96
N GLY A 41 16.89 -22.72 38.22
CA GLY A 41 15.49 -23.09 38.46
C GLY A 41 14.86 -23.83 37.29
N ASN A 42 13.52 -23.86 37.27
CA ASN A 42 12.77 -24.63 36.28
C ASN A 42 12.77 -23.91 34.93
N VAL A 43 13.18 -24.60 33.87
CA VAL A 43 13.13 -24.11 32.49
C VAL A 43 12.02 -24.84 31.74
N LEU A 44 11.18 -24.07 31.05
CA LEU A 44 10.08 -24.59 30.23
C LEU A 44 10.66 -25.23 28.95
N LEU A 45 10.35 -26.51 28.72
CA LEU A 45 10.74 -27.23 27.49
C LEU A 45 9.60 -27.25 26.48
N VAL A 46 8.37 -27.42 26.95
CA VAL A 46 7.18 -27.48 26.12
C VAL A 46 6.13 -26.59 26.78
N ALA A 47 5.79 -25.50 26.11
CA ALA A 47 4.69 -24.64 26.52
C ALA A 47 3.34 -25.34 26.31
N ALA A 48 2.31 -24.85 27.01
CA ALA A 48 0.94 -25.24 26.72
C ALA A 48 0.64 -24.91 25.26
N GLN A 49 0.13 -25.85 24.48
CA GLN A 49 -0.35 -25.53 23.13
C GLN A 49 -1.60 -24.66 23.27
N THR A 50 -1.48 -23.37 23.01
CA THR A 50 -2.64 -22.47 22.95
C THR A 50 -3.18 -22.39 21.53
N VAL A 51 -4.50 -22.35 21.42
CA VAL A 51 -5.15 -22.10 20.13
C VAL A 51 -4.86 -20.66 19.73
N GLY A 52 -4.28 -20.45 18.55
CA GLY A 52 -3.96 -19.13 18.02
C GLY A 52 -2.46 -18.81 17.94
N ASP A 53 -1.59 -19.69 18.41
CA ASP A 53 -0.14 -19.51 18.26
C ASP A 53 0.28 -19.66 16.79
N MET A 54 1.01 -18.67 16.27
CA MET A 54 1.65 -18.75 14.95
C MET A 54 3.03 -19.40 15.08
N LEU A 55 3.06 -20.67 15.49
CA LEU A 55 4.32 -21.42 15.67
C LEU A 55 5.11 -21.51 14.37
N LYS A 56 6.41 -21.20 14.44
CA LYS A 56 7.32 -21.21 13.28
C LYS A 56 7.32 -22.54 12.55
N SER A 57 7.38 -23.66 13.28
CA SER A 57 7.38 -25.01 12.71
C SER A 57 6.11 -25.39 11.92
N ILE A 58 5.03 -24.63 12.08
CA ILE A 58 3.74 -24.88 11.40
C ILE A 58 3.50 -23.84 10.29
N TYR A 59 3.91 -22.60 10.51
CA TYR A 59 3.50 -21.47 9.67
C TYR A 59 4.66 -20.80 8.90
N ASP A 60 5.91 -21.16 9.17
CA ASP A 60 7.13 -20.67 8.51
C ASP A 60 8.01 -21.90 8.22
N THR A 61 7.60 -22.65 7.20
CA THR A 61 8.18 -23.97 6.87
C THR A 61 9.60 -23.84 6.33
N ASN A 62 9.93 -22.71 5.71
CA ASN A 62 11.25 -22.42 5.13
C ASN A 62 12.20 -21.68 6.10
N ASN A 63 11.72 -21.35 7.31
CA ASN A 63 12.44 -20.68 8.38
C ASN A 63 12.98 -19.29 8.00
N ASP A 64 12.28 -18.57 7.12
CA ASP A 64 12.67 -17.24 6.64
C ASP A 64 12.24 -16.09 7.58
N GLY A 65 11.50 -16.40 8.64
CA GLY A 65 11.00 -15.44 9.61
C GLY A 65 9.65 -14.82 9.26
N ILE A 66 9.01 -15.27 8.18
CA ILE A 66 7.71 -14.80 7.69
C ILE A 66 6.73 -15.97 7.68
N VAL A 67 5.46 -15.69 7.98
CA VAL A 67 4.41 -16.69 7.81
C VAL A 67 4.22 -16.98 6.32
N ASP A 68 4.32 -18.24 5.91
CA ASP A 68 4.21 -18.70 4.51
C ASP A 68 2.93 -18.19 3.82
N ARG A 69 1.82 -18.12 4.57
CA ARG A 69 0.53 -17.59 4.10
C ARG A 69 0.57 -16.08 3.85
N ALA A 70 1.32 -15.33 4.65
CA ALA A 70 1.51 -13.89 4.44
C ALA A 70 2.39 -13.64 3.21
N SER A 71 3.48 -14.39 3.06
CA SER A 71 4.34 -14.34 1.87
C SER A 71 3.55 -14.62 0.57
N GLN A 72 2.63 -15.59 0.60
CA GLN A 72 1.71 -15.85 -0.52
C GLN A 72 0.76 -14.67 -0.82
N ALA A 73 0.32 -13.94 0.21
CA ALA A 73 -0.59 -12.80 0.04
C ALA A 73 0.11 -11.62 -0.67
N ASP A 74 1.38 -11.36 -0.34
CA ASP A 74 2.18 -10.30 -0.98
C ASP A 74 2.45 -10.58 -2.47
N ALA A 75 2.43 -11.86 -2.86
CA ALA A 75 2.65 -12.29 -4.24
C ALA A 75 1.35 -12.46 -5.05
N VAL A 76 0.19 -12.09 -4.52
CA VAL A 76 -1.10 -12.28 -5.22
C VAL A 76 -1.15 -11.40 -6.48
N ALA A 77 -1.14 -12.05 -7.64
CA ALA A 77 -1.38 -11.38 -8.92
C ALA A 77 -2.77 -10.74 -8.95
N TRP A 78 -2.90 -9.58 -9.61
CA TRP A 78 -4.19 -8.89 -9.76
C TRP A 78 -5.28 -9.80 -10.36
N SER A 79 -4.90 -10.75 -11.23
CA SER A 79 -5.82 -11.76 -11.81
C SER A 79 -6.60 -12.54 -10.74
N ASN A 80 -6.00 -12.76 -9.57
CA ASN A 80 -6.49 -13.66 -8.53
C ASN A 80 -7.26 -12.92 -7.42
N VAL A 81 -7.37 -11.59 -7.49
CA VAL A 81 -8.13 -10.78 -6.52
C VAL A 81 -9.63 -10.86 -6.85
N SER A 82 -10.41 -11.46 -5.97
CA SER A 82 -11.88 -11.51 -6.07
C SER A 82 -12.52 -10.15 -5.77
N GLY A 83 -13.66 -9.85 -6.41
CA GLY A 83 -14.40 -8.60 -6.18
C GLY A 83 -13.74 -7.33 -6.72
N LYS A 84 -12.61 -7.47 -7.44
CA LYS A 84 -11.94 -6.34 -8.08
C LYS A 84 -12.82 -5.69 -9.16
N PRO A 85 -12.74 -4.37 -9.37
CA PRO A 85 -13.36 -3.71 -10.51
C PRO A 85 -12.86 -4.32 -11.83
N SER A 86 -13.78 -4.74 -12.70
CA SER A 86 -13.46 -5.23 -14.05
C SER A 86 -13.21 -4.09 -15.04
N SER A 87 -13.63 -2.86 -14.69
CA SER A 87 -13.47 -1.66 -15.48
C SER A 87 -13.32 -0.44 -14.58
N PHE A 88 -12.42 0.45 -14.95
CA PHE A 88 -12.30 1.80 -14.38
C PHE A 88 -12.83 2.78 -15.41
N THR A 89 -14.15 2.78 -15.61
CA THR A 89 -14.76 3.65 -16.62
C THR A 89 -14.61 5.11 -16.17
N PRO A 90 -13.95 5.99 -16.97
CA PRO A 90 -13.90 7.40 -16.63
C PRO A 90 -15.32 7.96 -16.57
N SER A 91 -15.64 8.67 -15.50
CA SER A 91 -16.90 9.40 -15.40
C SER A 91 -16.75 10.73 -16.11
N SER A 92 -17.79 11.15 -16.83
CA SER A 92 -17.87 12.54 -17.28
C SER A 92 -17.82 13.47 -16.08
N HIS A 93 -17.04 14.54 -16.20
CA HIS A 93 -16.97 15.62 -15.22
C HIS A 93 -16.83 16.96 -15.94
N THR A 94 -17.10 18.05 -15.24
CA THR A 94 -17.04 19.42 -15.79
C THR A 94 -16.04 20.26 -15.01
N HIS A 95 -15.39 21.20 -15.70
CA HIS A 95 -14.58 22.24 -15.09
C HIS A 95 -15.32 23.59 -15.14
N THR A 96 -15.31 24.31 -14.02
CA THR A 96 -15.69 25.72 -13.97
C THR A 96 -14.53 26.60 -14.44
N LYS A 97 -14.81 27.83 -14.89
CA LYS A 97 -13.78 28.79 -15.34
C LYS A 97 -12.65 28.98 -14.32
N VAL A 98 -12.97 29.03 -13.03
CA VAL A 98 -11.99 29.25 -11.96
C VAL A 98 -10.99 28.08 -11.82
N GLN A 99 -11.34 26.89 -12.31
CA GLN A 99 -10.45 25.73 -12.29
C GLN A 99 -9.45 25.72 -13.45
N ILE A 100 -9.54 26.66 -14.40
CA ILE A 100 -8.68 26.77 -15.57
C ILE A 100 -7.74 27.95 -15.35
N THR A 101 -6.49 27.67 -14.96
CA THR A 101 -5.52 28.68 -14.55
C THR A 101 -5.02 29.57 -15.68
N ASP A 102 -5.12 29.09 -16.92
CA ASP A 102 -4.71 29.75 -18.15
C ASP A 102 -5.92 30.28 -18.95
N PHE A 103 -7.09 30.42 -18.31
CA PHE A 103 -8.26 30.95 -18.99
C PHE A 103 -8.04 32.41 -19.43
N PRO A 104 -8.31 32.77 -20.70
CA PRO A 104 -8.04 34.10 -21.21
C PRO A 104 -8.86 35.18 -20.49
N THR A 105 -8.23 36.34 -20.26
CA THR A 105 -8.86 37.48 -19.58
C THR A 105 -9.82 38.26 -20.46
N SER A 106 -9.72 38.13 -21.78
CA SER A 106 -10.58 38.77 -22.79
C SER A 106 -10.90 37.81 -23.95
N LEU A 107 -12.07 37.97 -24.56
CA LEU A 107 -12.49 37.26 -25.78
C LEU A 107 -12.60 38.25 -26.96
N PRO A 108 -12.12 37.89 -28.17
CA PRO A 108 -11.61 36.57 -28.55
C PRO A 108 -10.24 36.27 -27.92
N ALA A 109 -10.05 35.01 -27.52
CA ALA A 109 -8.80 34.49 -27.00
C ALA A 109 -7.75 34.60 -28.11
N ASN A 110 -6.93 35.67 -28.06
CA ASN A 110 -5.80 36.04 -28.93
C ASN A 110 -5.87 35.89 -30.46
N GLY A 111 -6.99 35.48 -31.06
CA GLY A 111 -7.20 35.42 -32.50
C GLY A 111 -8.06 36.58 -32.99
N GLY A 112 -7.71 37.80 -32.57
CA GLY A 112 -8.42 39.05 -32.83
C GLY A 112 -9.21 39.10 -34.15
N ASN A 113 -10.39 39.72 -34.15
CA ASN A 113 -10.92 40.25 -35.40
C ASN A 113 -9.92 41.30 -35.93
N ALA A 114 -9.91 41.60 -37.24
CA ALA A 114 -8.89 42.42 -37.90
C ALA A 114 -8.54 43.75 -37.17
N ASP A 115 -9.45 44.24 -36.36
CA ASP A 115 -9.35 45.41 -35.50
C ASP A 115 -8.27 45.35 -34.39
N THR A 116 -7.85 44.16 -33.97
CA THR A 116 -6.97 43.98 -32.80
C THR A 116 -5.48 43.76 -33.14
N VAL A 117 -5.09 43.70 -34.42
CA VAL A 117 -3.71 43.36 -34.82
C VAL A 117 -2.80 44.57 -35.12
N ASP A 118 -3.36 45.77 -35.27
CA ASP A 118 -2.57 47.00 -35.44
C ASP A 118 -3.40 48.29 -35.26
N GLY A 119 -4.66 48.16 -34.80
CA GLY A 119 -5.59 49.28 -34.64
C GLY A 119 -6.06 49.89 -35.97
N LYS A 120 -5.81 49.25 -37.11
CA LYS A 120 -6.23 49.76 -38.41
C LYS A 120 -7.54 49.14 -38.85
N HIS A 121 -8.51 50.01 -39.13
CA HIS A 121 -9.78 49.63 -39.72
C HIS A 121 -9.76 49.79 -41.26
N ALA A 122 -10.69 49.16 -41.98
CA ALA A 122 -10.81 49.23 -43.45
C ALA A 122 -10.83 50.67 -44.01
N ASN A 123 -11.39 51.60 -43.25
CA ASN A 123 -11.47 53.05 -43.51
C ASN A 123 -10.14 53.80 -43.33
N GLU A 124 -9.12 53.20 -42.72
CA GLU A 124 -7.77 53.76 -42.66
C GLU A 124 -6.89 53.33 -43.85
N PHE A 125 -7.29 52.27 -44.57
CA PHE A 125 -6.70 51.87 -45.85
C PHE A 125 -7.29 52.63 -47.04
N LEU A 126 -8.43 53.31 -46.83
CA LEU A 126 -8.96 54.29 -47.75
C LEU A 126 -8.10 55.56 -47.66
N GLN A 127 -7.38 55.90 -48.73
CA GLN A 127 -6.58 57.14 -48.81
C GLN A 127 -7.44 58.32 -48.34
N LYS A 128 -7.08 58.91 -47.20
CA LYS A 128 -7.78 60.03 -46.59
C LYS A 128 -7.72 61.24 -47.54
N GLY A 129 -8.75 61.41 -48.35
CA GLY A 129 -9.16 62.73 -48.81
C GLY A 129 -8.72 63.21 -50.21
N THR A 130 -8.19 62.38 -51.09
CA THR A 130 -8.12 62.71 -52.53
C THR A 130 -8.31 61.43 -53.34
N ALA A 131 -9.30 61.40 -54.23
CA ALA A 131 -9.37 60.34 -55.22
C ALA A 131 -8.03 60.31 -55.96
N THR A 132 -7.28 59.21 -55.86
CA THR A 132 -6.05 59.00 -56.61
C THR A 132 -6.40 59.23 -58.07
N THR A 133 -5.94 60.33 -58.66
CA THR A 133 -6.30 60.63 -60.03
C THR A 133 -5.53 59.68 -60.93
N TRP A 134 -6.04 59.45 -62.14
CA TRP A 134 -5.33 58.60 -63.09
C TRP A 134 -3.89 59.08 -63.28
N ASN A 135 -3.62 60.40 -63.22
CA ASN A 135 -2.28 60.97 -63.36
C ASN A 135 -1.32 60.57 -62.24
N ASP A 136 -1.79 60.44 -60.99
CA ASP A 136 -0.95 60.08 -59.84
C ASP A 136 -0.41 58.64 -59.91
N LEU A 137 -1.04 57.79 -60.74
CA LEU A 137 -0.75 56.35 -60.84
C LEU A 137 0.18 55.99 -62.00
N LYS A 138 0.50 56.91 -62.93
CA LYS A 138 1.25 56.56 -64.16
C LYS A 138 2.75 56.85 -64.07
N GLY A 139 3.23 57.46 -62.99
CA GLY A 139 4.66 57.78 -62.84
C GLY A 139 5.18 58.68 -63.96
N VAL A 140 4.37 59.65 -64.40
CA VAL A 140 4.77 60.71 -65.35
C VAL A 140 4.79 62.04 -64.63
#